data_AF-N0AY99-F1
#
_entry.id   AF-N0AY99-F1
#
_cell.length_a   1.000
_cell.length_b   1.000
_cell.length_c   1.000
_cell.angle_alpha   90.00
_cell.angle_beta   90.00
_cell.angle_gamma   90.00
#
_symmetry.space_group_name_H-M   'P 1'
#
loop_
_entity.id
_entity.type
_entity.pdbx_description
1 polymer ?
#
loop_
_entity_poly.entity_id
_entity_poly.type
_entity_poly.pdbx_seq_one_letter_code
_entity_poly.pdbx_strand_id
1 'polypeptide(L)' 'MMIVVIVVIGFLIYFAINKQTTVSGNHTISQPAQNSEPLEITKSRLARGDITLEEFEEIKKHLLTD' A
#
# COMPACT_ATOMS: atom_id res chain seq x y z
N MET A 1 -43.66 3.64 -0.56
CA MET A 1 -42.82 2.51 -1.03
C MET A 1 -41.67 2.96 -1.93
N MET A 2 -41.88 3.79 -2.95
CA MET A 2 -40.78 4.25 -3.86
C MET A 2 -39.78 5.23 -3.20
N ILE A 3 -40.27 6.15 -2.36
CA ILE A 3 -39.42 7.14 -1.66
C ILE A 3 -38.45 6.45 -0.68
N VAL A 4 -38.88 5.38 -0.02
CA VAL A 4 -38.05 4.60 0.92
C VAL A 4 -36.87 3.97 0.19
N VAL A 5 -37.07 3.48 -1.04
CA VAL A 5 -36.01 2.87 -1.86
C VAL A 5 -34.94 3.91 -2.22
N ILE A 6 -35.34 5.12 -2.60
CA ILE A 6 -34.42 6.21 -2.94
C ILE A 6 -33.56 6.61 -1.72
N VAL A 7 -34.17 6.70 -0.53
CA VAL A 7 -33.46 7.01 0.71
C VAL A 7 -32.45 5.92 1.08
N VAL A 8 -32.82 4.65 0.92
CA VAL A 8 -31.92 3.51 1.19
C VAL A 8 -30.73 3.51 0.23
N ILE A 9 -30.94 3.76 -1.06
CA ILE A 9 -29.86 3.82 -2.06
C ILE A 9 -28.90 4.98 -1.74
N GLY A 10 -29.43 6.17 -1.44
CA GLY A 10 -28.62 7.32 -1.04
C GLY A 10 -27.79 7.04 0.22
N PHE A 11 -28.39 6.37 1.21
CA PHE A 11 -27.70 5.96 2.43
C PHE A 11 -26.60 4.94 2.18
N LEU A 12 -26.84 3.94 1.32
CA LEU A 12 -25.82 2.95 0.95
C LEU A 12 -24.64 3.58 0.20
N ILE A 13 -24.89 4.53 -0.71
CA ILE A 13 -23.84 5.26 -1.42
C ILE A 13 -23.05 6.14 -0.44
N TYR A 14 -23.73 6.90 0.42
CA TYR A 14 -23.11 7.71 1.46
C TYR A 14 -22.24 6.87 2.39
N PHE A 15 -22.74 5.70 2.82
CA PHE A 15 -22.01 4.77 3.68
C PHE A 15 -20.83 4.11 2.98
N ALA A 16 -20.95 3.77 1.69
CA ALA A 16 -19.85 3.22 0.89
C ALA A 16 -18.72 4.23 0.73
N ILE A 17 -19.03 5.50 0.45
CA ILE A 17 -18.03 6.57 0.33
C ILE A 17 -17.42 6.89 1.72
N ASN A 18 -18.22 6.89 2.79
CA ASN A 18 -17.73 7.09 4.15
C ASN A 18 -16.81 5.94 4.64
N LYS A 19 -16.88 4.76 4.02
CA LYS A 19 -15.96 3.64 4.28
C LYS A 19 -14.71 3.63 3.38
N GLN A 20 -14.69 4.46 2.34
CA GLN A 20 -13.58 4.54 1.38
C GLN A 20 -12.47 5.52 1.77
N THR A 21 -12.55 6.16 2.94
CA THR A 21 -11.36 6.74 3.60
C THR A 21 -10.47 5.69 4.27
N THR A 22 -10.76 4.38 4.10
CA THR A 22 -9.91 3.30 4.62
C THR A 22 -9.71 2.15 3.63
N VAL A 23 -9.78 2.41 2.31
CA VAL A 23 -9.26 1.48 1.29
C VAL A 23 -8.74 2.27 0.09
N SER A 24 -7.82 3.18 0.34
CA SER A 24 -6.99 3.80 -0.69
C SER A 24 -5.54 3.41 -0.40
N GLY A 25 -5.15 2.28 -0.98
CA GLY A 25 -3.80 1.75 -0.95
C GLY A 25 -3.36 1.18 0.40
N ASN A 26 -2.50 0.17 0.34
CA ASN A 26 -1.62 -0.19 1.44
C ASN A 26 -0.72 1.00 1.81
N HIS A 27 -1.24 1.96 2.55
CA HIS A 27 -0.45 2.80 3.43
C HIS A 27 -0.84 2.42 4.86
N THR A 28 -0.53 1.19 5.23
CA THR A 28 0.12 0.99 6.52
C THR A 28 1.28 1.99 6.57
N ILE A 29 1.04 3.19 7.12
CA ILE A 29 2.04 3.86 7.96
C ILE A 29 2.13 2.99 9.24
N SER A 30 2.40 1.70 9.06
CA SER A 30 3.25 1.00 10.00
C SER A 30 4.60 1.48 9.55
N GLN A 31 5.05 2.60 10.10
CA GLN A 31 6.46 2.93 10.18
C GLN A 31 7.18 1.61 10.49
N PRO A 32 7.80 0.90 9.54
CA PRO A 32 8.73 -0.13 9.93
C PRO A 32 9.96 0.66 10.35
N ALA A 33 10.59 0.22 11.41
CA ALA A 33 11.81 0.80 11.94
C ALA A 33 12.73 1.25 10.79
N GLN A 34 13.40 2.38 10.96
CA GLN A 34 14.34 3.03 10.02
C GLN A 34 15.38 2.07 9.37
N ASN A 35 15.44 0.82 9.82
CA ASN A 35 16.21 -0.31 9.31
C ASN A 35 15.62 -0.93 8.01
N SER A 36 14.34 -0.72 7.69
CA SER A 36 13.71 -1.28 6.47
C SER A 36 13.78 -0.36 5.25
N GLU A 37 14.22 0.88 5.44
CA GLU A 37 14.28 1.91 4.40
C GLU A 37 15.15 1.49 3.20
N PRO A 38 16.36 0.91 3.40
CA PRO A 38 17.21 0.51 2.28
C PRO A 38 16.63 -0.65 1.46
N LEU A 39 15.99 -1.62 2.11
CA LEU A 39 15.41 -2.79 1.44
C LEU A 39 14.15 -2.40 0.64
N GLU A 40 13.30 -1.55 1.20
CA GLU A 40 12.10 -1.03 0.52
C GLU A 40 12.48 -0.16 -0.70
N ILE A 41 13.52 0.67 -0.59
CA ILE A 41 14.04 1.44 -1.73
C ILE A 41 14.54 0.52 -2.84
N THR A 42 15.32 -0.51 -2.48
CA THR A 42 15.87 -1.47 -3.44
C THR A 42 14.77 -2.28 -4.12
N LYS A 43 13.74 -2.71 -3.36
CA LYS A 43 12.56 -3.38 -3.91
C LYS A 43 11.78 -2.50 -4.88
N SER A 44 11.64 -1.22 -4.56
CA SER A 44 10.98 -0.23 -5.44
C SER A 44 11.77 0.00 -6.74
N ARG A 45 13.10 -0.05 -6.70
CA ARG A 45 13.97 0.06 -7.89
C ARG A 45 13.90 -1.20 -8.77
N LEU A 46 13.84 -2.38 -8.16
CA LEU A 46 13.64 -3.64 -8.89
C LEU A 46 12.29 -3.65 -9.63
N ALA A 47 11.22 -3.18 -8.97
CA ALA A 47 9.90 -3.06 -9.60
C ALA A 47 9.85 -2.05 -10.76
N ARG A 48 10.72 -1.04 -10.74
CA ARG A 48 10.90 -0.07 -11.83
C ARG A 48 11.80 -0.60 -12.96
N GLY A 49 12.55 -1.67 -12.72
CA GLY A 49 13.56 -2.18 -13.65
C GLY A 49 14.86 -1.37 -13.64
N ASP A 50 15.06 -0.51 -12.63
CA ASP A 50 16.29 0.29 -12.47
C ASP A 50 17.48 -0.58 -12.03
N ILE A 51 17.20 -1.77 -11.48
CA ILE A 51 18.18 -2.77 -11.08
C ILE A 51 17.69 -4.15 -11.49
N THR A 52 18.61 -5.08 -11.63
CA THR A 52 18.34 -6.48 -11.89
C THR A 52 18.04 -7.25 -10.60
N LEU A 53 17.46 -8.44 -10.74
CA LEU A 53 17.19 -9.32 -9.60
C LEU A 53 18.48 -9.75 -8.88
N GLU A 54 19.58 -9.90 -9.61
CA GLU A 54 20.89 -10.25 -9.06
C GLU A 54 21.43 -9.14 -8.15
N GLU A 55 21.39 -7.89 -8.63
CA GLU A 55 21.80 -6.72 -7.85
C GLU A 55 20.92 -6.52 -6.62
N PHE A 56 19.61 -6.78 -6.71
CA PHE A 56 18.71 -6.74 -5.56
C PHE A 56 19.11 -7.74 -4.47
N GLU A 57 19.42 -8.98 -4.84
CA GLU A 57 19.81 -10.02 -3.87
C GLU A 57 21.17 -9.74 -3.23
N GLU A 58 22.13 -9.16 -3.96
CA GLU A 58 23.41 -8.74 -3.40
C GLU A 58 23.24 -7.62 -2.36
N ILE A 59 22.46 -6.59 -2.69
CA ILE A 59 22.16 -5.48 -1.79
C ILE A 59 21.41 -5.99 -0.55
N LYS A 60 20.41 -6.86 -0.73
CA LYS A 60 19.67 -7.48 0.37
C LYS A 60 20.59 -8.27 1.31
N LYS A 61 21.55 -9.04 0.79
CA LYS A 61 22.51 -9.78 1.62
C LYS A 61 23.39 -8.84 2.47
N HIS A 62 23.87 -7.75 1.88
CA HIS A 62 24.65 -6.75 2.62
C HIS A 62 23.82 -6.05 3.70
N LEU A 63 22.56 -5.71 3.41
CA LEU A 63 21.67 -5.02 4.34
C LEU A 63 21.18 -5.88 5.52
N LEU A 64 21.22 -7.22 5.40
CA LEU A 64 20.82 -8.16 6.46
C LEU A 64 22.00 -8.65 7.32
N THR A 65 23.24 -8.27 6.96
CA THR A 65 24.47 -8.73 7.63
C THR A 65 25.02 -7.70 8.64
N ASP A 66 24.50 -6.46 8.64
CA ASP A 66 24.73 -5.41 9.64
C ASP A 66 23.67 -5.49 10.77
#